data_AF-A0A957T8T0-F1
#
_entry.id   AF-A0A957T8T0-F1
#
_cell.length_a   1.000
_cell.length_b   1.000
_cell.length_c   1.000
_cell.angle_alpha   90.00
_cell.angle_beta   90.00
_cell.angle_gamma   90.00
#
_symmetry.space_group_name_H-M   'P 1'
#
loop_
_entity.id
_entity.type
_entity.pdbx_description
1 polymer ?
#
loop_
_entity_poly.entity_id
_entity_poly.type
_entity_poly.pdbx_seq_one_letter_code
_entity_poly.pdbx_strand_id
1 'polypeptide(L)' 'LGWPAIKEQVREAMHFVPDDLVERITASGTPEDVKKKVRQYMENGATCPILYPLGDVKLMIDTFAGGF' A
#
# COMPACT_ATOMS: atom_id res chain seq x y z
N LEU A 1 10.45 14.85 -20.87
CA LEU A 1 10.19 14.43 -19.47
C LEU A 1 11.26 13.40 -19.11
N GLY A 2 12.22 13.79 -18.28
CA GLY A 2 13.26 12.89 -17.79
C GLY A 2 12.82 12.25 -16.48
N TRP A 3 13.16 10.98 -16.30
CA TRP A 3 13.03 10.31 -15.00
C TRP A 3 14.20 10.72 -14.09
N PRO A 4 14.00 10.93 -12.78
CA PRO A 4 12.73 10.94 -12.05
C PRO A 4 11.98 12.28 -12.14
N ALA A 5 10.65 12.24 -11.96
CA ALA A 5 9.77 13.42 -11.97
C ALA A 5 9.97 14.30 -10.71
N ILE A 6 9.73 15.61 -10.84
CA ILE A 6 9.69 16.55 -9.70
C ILE A 6 8.35 16.54 -8.97
N LYS A 7 8.29 17.04 -7.72
CA LYS A 7 7.09 17.01 -6.87
C LYS A 7 5.86 17.64 -7.52
N GLU A 8 6.07 18.73 -8.26
CA GLU A 8 5.02 19.48 -8.95
C GLU A 8 4.41 18.63 -10.07
N GLN A 9 5.25 17.97 -10.86
CA GLN A 9 4.82 17.04 -11.92
C GLN A 9 4.06 15.84 -11.35
N VAL A 10 4.48 15.34 -10.17
CA VAL A 10 3.74 14.27 -9.48
C VAL A 10 2.35 14.76 -9.10
N ARG A 11 2.21 15.93 -8.47
CA ARG A 11 0.90 16.49 -8.08
C ARG A 11 -0.02 16.69 -9.27
N GLU A 12 0.51 17.22 -10.38
CA GLU A 12 -0.27 17.38 -11.61
C GLU A 12 -0.76 16.04 -12.15
N ALA A 13 0.03 14.97 -12.03
CA ALA A 13 -0.33 13.64 -12.52
C ALA A 13 -1.22 12.82 -11.57
N MET A 14 -1.32 13.17 -10.28
CA MET A 14 -2.04 12.37 -9.27
C MET A 14 -3.49 12.05 -9.66
N HIS A 15 -4.19 12.97 -10.32
CA HIS A 15 -5.58 12.77 -10.73
C HIS A 15 -5.77 11.68 -11.81
N PHE A 16 -4.69 11.24 -12.46
CA PHE A 16 -4.72 10.10 -13.39
C PHE A 16 -4.63 8.74 -12.69
N VAL A 17 -4.39 8.72 -11.38
CA VAL A 17 -4.29 7.49 -10.57
C VAL A 17 -5.58 7.35 -9.77
N PRO A 18 -6.60 6.64 -10.27
CA PRO A 18 -7.85 6.46 -9.55
C PRO A 18 -7.67 5.55 -8.32
N ASP A 19 -8.50 5.75 -7.30
CA ASP A 19 -8.42 4.99 -6.04
C ASP A 19 -8.60 3.48 -6.26
N ASP A 20 -9.44 3.08 -7.20
CA ASP A 20 -9.68 1.66 -7.50
C ASP A 20 -8.43 0.96 -8.07
N LEU A 21 -7.56 1.70 -8.78
CA LEU A 21 -6.27 1.19 -9.21
C LEU A 21 -5.36 0.97 -8.00
N VAL A 22 -5.32 1.92 -7.07
CA VAL A 22 -4.53 1.81 -5.82
C VAL A 22 -4.99 0.59 -5.03
N GLU A 23 -6.29 0.44 -4.76
CA GLU A 23 -6.86 -0.68 -4.00
C GLU A 23 -6.63 -2.07 -4.62
N ARG A 24 -6.40 -2.12 -5.94
CA ARG A 24 -6.07 -3.37 -6.65
C ARG A 24 -4.60 -3.77 -6.48
N ILE A 25 -3.69 -2.81 -6.41
CA ILE A 25 -2.24 -3.07 -6.45
C ILE A 25 -1.55 -2.87 -5.10
N THR A 26 -2.21 -2.24 -4.12
CA THR A 26 -1.69 -2.04 -2.77
C THR A 26 -2.66 -2.53 -1.70
N ALA A 27 -2.13 -2.77 -0.49
CA ALA A 27 -2.93 -2.85 0.73
C ALA A 27 -2.89 -1.45 1.37
N SER A 28 -4.03 -0.77 1.41
CA SER A 28 -4.14 0.63 1.84
C SER A 28 -5.48 0.87 2.52
N GLY A 29 -5.57 1.90 3.36
CA GLY A 29 -6.74 2.19 4.18
C GLY A 29 -6.46 2.06 5.67
N THR A 30 -7.46 1.62 6.44
CA THR A 30 -7.33 1.44 7.89
C THR A 30 -6.51 0.19 8.23
N PRO A 31 -6.00 0.06 9.47
CA PRO A 31 -5.31 -1.15 9.92
C PRO A 31 -6.06 -2.46 9.61
N GLU A 32 -7.39 -2.48 9.74
CA GLU A 32 -8.20 -3.67 9.46
C GLU A 32 -8.30 -3.96 7.95
N ASP A 33 -8.44 -2.93 7.12
CA ASP A 33 -8.49 -3.08 5.66
C ASP A 33 -7.20 -3.69 5.12
N VAL A 34 -6.05 -3.20 5.62
CA VAL A 34 -4.74 -3.69 5.20
C VAL A 34 -4.55 -5.14 5.65
N LYS A 35 -4.93 -5.50 6.89
CA LYS A 35 -4.86 -6.91 7.35
C LYS A 35 -5.73 -7.83 6.52
N LYS A 36 -6.99 -7.43 6.24
CA LYS A 36 -7.90 -8.18 5.38
C LYS A 36 -7.31 -8.42 3.99
N LYS A 37 -6.68 -7.40 3.40
CA LYS A 37 -6.02 -7.52 2.09
C LYS A 37 -4.82 -8.46 2.13
N VAL A 38 -4.00 -8.39 3.19
CA VAL A 38 -2.86 -9.32 3.36
C VAL A 38 -3.36 -10.77 3.50
N ARG A 39 -4.42 -11.01 4.28
CA ARG A 39 -5.07 -12.34 4.36
C ARG A 39 -5.52 -12.82 2.98
N GLN A 40 -6.17 -11.97 2.19
CA GLN A 40 -6.56 -12.29 0.81
C GLN A 40 -5.35 -12.68 -0.06
N TYR A 41 -4.22 -11.98 0.04
CA TYR A 41 -3.01 -12.34 -0.71
C TYR A 41 -2.47 -13.71 -0.31
N MET A 42 -2.50 -14.03 0.98
CA MET A 42 -2.07 -15.34 1.49
C MET A 42 -3.00 -16.46 1.03
N GLU A 43 -4.32 -16.24 1.07
CA GLU A 43 -5.33 -17.16 0.53
C GLU A 43 -5.12 -17.42 -0.97
N ASN A 44 -4.66 -16.41 -1.71
CA ASN A 44 -4.32 -16.52 -3.13
C ASN A 44 -2.92 -17.13 -3.40
N GLY A 45 -2.23 -17.61 -2.37
CA GLY A 45 -0.96 -18.33 -2.50
C GLY A 45 0.30 -17.54 -2.18
N ALA A 46 0.20 -16.31 -1.68
CA ALA A 46 1.36 -15.63 -1.10
C ALA A 46 1.85 -16.39 0.15
N THR A 47 3.17 -16.54 0.29
CA THR A 47 3.77 -17.28 1.41
C THR A 47 4.60 -16.40 2.35
N CYS A 48 5.03 -15.22 1.88
CA CYS A 48 5.83 -14.28 2.65
C CYS A 48 5.49 -12.84 2.21
N PRO A 49 4.52 -12.17 2.87
CA PRO A 49 4.15 -10.81 2.52
C PRO A 49 5.22 -9.83 3.01
N ILE A 50 5.77 -9.03 2.11
CA ILE A 50 6.73 -7.97 2.43
C ILE A 50 5.95 -6.65 2.65
N LEU A 51 6.03 -6.12 3.86
CA LEU A 51 5.37 -4.87 4.22
C LEU A 51 6.31 -3.69 3.95
N TYR A 52 5.98 -2.87 2.95
CA TYR A 52 6.73 -1.66 2.62
C TYR A 52 5.92 -0.41 3.02
N PRO A 53 6.30 0.31 4.10
CA PRO A 53 5.56 1.47 4.56
C PRO A 53 5.74 2.67 3.63
N LEU A 54 4.63 3.16 3.10
CA LEU A 54 4.55 4.45 2.39
C LEU A 54 4.27 5.64 3.34
N GLY A 55 3.97 5.35 4.62
CA GLY A 55 3.63 6.33 5.64
C GLY A 55 4.39 6.09 6.95
N ASP A 56 3.69 6.16 8.08
CA ASP A 56 4.29 5.95 9.40
C ASP A 56 4.75 4.49 9.58
N VAL A 57 6.07 4.31 9.70
CA VAL A 57 6.72 3.01 9.88
C VAL A 57 6.31 2.35 11.20
N LYS A 58 6.23 3.12 12.29
CA LYS A 58 5.93 2.59 13.61
C LYS A 58 4.48 2.11 13.67
N LEU A 59 3.56 2.90 13.10
CA LEU A 59 2.16 2.49 12.98
C LEU A 59 2.01 1.16 12.23
N MET A 60 2.76 0.97 11.13
CA MET A 60 2.75 -0.29 10.39
C MET A 60 3.25 -1.45 11.25
N ILE A 61 4.40 -1.28 11.93
CA ILE A 61 4.95 -2.33 12.80
C ILE A 61 3.95 -2.69 13.91
N ASP A 62 3.42 -1.70 14.62
CA ASP A 62 2.48 -1.91 15.73
C ASP A 62 1.18 -2.57 15.25
N THR A 63 0.70 -2.19 14.06
CA THR A 63 -0.48 -2.79 13.43
C THR A 63 -0.30 -4.30 13.21
N PHE A 64 0.88 -4.71 12.73
CA PHE A 64 1.17 -6.11 12.35
C PHE A 64 1.87 -6.92 13.44
N ALA A 65 2.20 -6.33 14.59
CA ALA A 65 2.87 -7.01 15.70
C ALA A 65 2.10 -8.23 16.23
N GLY A 66 0.77 -8.19 16.19
CA GLY A 66 -0.12 -9.31 16.55
C GLY A 66 -0.47 -10.24 15.39
N GLY A 67 0.18 -10.09 14.24
CA GLY A 67 -0.18 -10.76 13.00
C GLY A 67 -1.32 -10.09 12.22
N PHE A 68 -1.71 -10.76 11.15
CA PHE A 68 -2.78 -10.38 10.24
C PHE A 68 -3.80 -11.51 10.15
#